data_AF-A0A1F5QQK8-F1
#
_entry.id   AF-A0A1F5QQK8-F1
#
_cell.length_a   1.000
_cell.length_b   1.000
_cell.length_c   1.000
_cell.angle_alpha   90.00
_cell.angle_beta   90.00
_cell.angle_gamma   90.00
#
_symmetry.space_group_name_H-M   'P 1'
#
loop_
_entity.id
_entity.type
_entity.pdbx_description
1 polymer ?
#
loop_
_entity_poly.entity_id
_entity_poly.type
_entity_poly.pdbx_seq_one_letter_code
_entity_poly.pdbx_strand_id
1 'polypeptide(L)'
;MRRSATALAAVLFLITSVDPAACAPARTASPFEPVPIPPPPRHSHAWAYAALAAGAGLVAASFPLTNHANRTYEAYLRETDPDRIDQLYDETVRFDHLAGSALITGEVLLAAGLYLRFIRAPAPSRVLLTLTPSRCALALRF
;
A
#
# COMPACT_ATOMS: atom_id res chain seq x y z
N MET A 1 23.20 -25.38 -2.19
CA MET A 1 22.76 -24.28 -3.09
C MET A 1 22.17 -23.10 -2.30
N ARG A 2 22.92 -22.57 -1.30
CA ARG A 2 22.40 -21.61 -0.30
C ARG A 2 23.25 -20.35 -0.14
N ARG A 3 24.22 -20.13 -1.05
CA ARG A 3 25.19 -19.03 -1.01
C ARG A 3 24.86 -17.88 -1.96
N SER A 4 23.84 -18.04 -2.80
CA SER A 4 23.45 -17.06 -3.83
C SER A 4 22.51 -15.96 -3.31
N ALA A 5 21.83 -16.20 -2.18
CA ALA A 5 20.84 -15.27 -1.63
C ALA A 5 21.49 -14.08 -0.90
N THR A 6 22.66 -14.27 -0.30
CA THR A 6 23.39 -13.21 0.42
C THR A 6 24.08 -12.21 -0.51
N ALA A 7 24.44 -12.64 -1.72
CA ALA A 7 25.02 -11.75 -2.72
C ALA A 7 23.98 -10.76 -3.29
N LEU A 8 22.72 -11.19 -3.44
CA LEU A 8 21.66 -10.32 -3.97
C LEU A 8 21.23 -9.23 -2.97
N ALA A 9 21.26 -9.54 -1.67
CA ALA A 9 20.92 -8.58 -0.61
C ALA A 9 21.96 -7.44 -0.47
N ALA A 10 23.25 -7.73 -0.72
CA ALA A 10 24.31 -6.72 -0.67
C ALA A 10 24.25 -5.74 -1.87
N VAL A 11 23.80 -6.20 -3.04
CA VAL A 11 23.65 -5.35 -4.24
C VAL A 11 22.45 -4.41 -4.10
N LEU A 12 21.35 -4.84 -3.49
CA LEU A 12 20.19 -3.98 -3.23
C LEU A 12 20.46 -2.87 -2.20
N PHE A 13 21.43 -3.07 -1.28
CA PHE A 13 21.82 -2.05 -0.30
C PHE A 13 22.77 -0.98 -0.87
N LEU A 14 23.44 -1.25 -2.00
CA LEU A 14 24.35 -0.30 -2.66
C LEU A 14 23.67 0.65 -3.65
N ILE A 15 22.41 0.40 -4.01
CA ILE A 15 21.66 1.25 -4.95
C ILE A 15 20.85 2.34 -4.20
N THR A 16 20.71 2.22 -2.87
CA THR A 16 19.91 3.15 -2.05
C THR A 16 20.71 4.34 -1.48
N SER A 17 22.02 4.40 -1.71
CA SER A 17 22.91 5.47 -1.26
C SER A 17 23.39 6.38 -2.39
N VAL A 18 22.59 6.56 -3.44
CA VAL A 18 22.75 7.74 -4.31
C VAL A 18 22.11 8.92 -3.58
N ASP A 19 22.87 9.50 -2.67
CA ASP A 19 22.59 10.81 -2.09
C ASP A 19 22.43 11.81 -3.26
N PRO A 20 21.25 12.43 -3.48
CA PRO A 20 21.13 13.56 -4.38
C PRO A 20 21.63 14.84 -3.66
N ALA A 21 22.70 14.73 -2.86
CA ALA A 21 23.29 15.85 -2.12
C ALA A 21 24.33 16.63 -2.94
N ALA A 22 24.65 16.16 -4.16
CA ALA A 22 25.63 16.81 -5.05
C ALA A 22 25.02 17.85 -6.02
N CYS A 23 23.70 18.07 -6.00
CA CYS A 23 23.12 19.29 -6.58
C CYS A 23 23.09 20.38 -5.51
N ALA A 24 24.28 20.85 -5.12
CA ALA A 24 24.40 22.14 -4.44
C ALA A 24 23.70 23.17 -5.35
N PRO A 25 22.69 23.91 -4.86
CA PRO A 25 22.04 24.91 -5.69
C PRO A 25 23.10 25.95 -6.00
N ALA A 26 23.37 26.16 -7.27
CA ALA A 26 23.88 27.43 -7.75
C ALA A 26 22.94 28.50 -7.20
N ARG A 27 23.31 29.10 -6.05
CA ARG A 27 22.72 30.32 -5.52
C ARG A 27 23.02 31.39 -6.54
N THR A 28 22.15 31.47 -7.53
CA THR A 28 21.92 32.69 -8.28
C THR A 28 21.73 33.78 -7.24
N ALA A 29 22.66 34.73 -7.23
CA ALA A 29 22.46 36.02 -6.59
C ALA A 29 21.29 36.70 -7.31
N SER A 30 20.08 36.33 -6.89
CA SER A 30 18.84 36.90 -7.38
C SER A 30 18.74 38.33 -6.83
N PRO A 31 18.46 39.36 -7.65
CA PRO A 31 18.22 40.73 -7.20
C PRO A 31 16.98 40.89 -6.29
N PHE A 32 16.24 39.81 -6.05
CA PHE A 32 14.96 39.81 -5.38
C PHE A 32 15.04 39.16 -4.00
N GLU A 33 14.41 39.80 -3.03
CA GLU A 33 14.25 39.27 -1.68
C GLU A 33 13.46 37.94 -1.72
N PRO A 34 13.97 36.86 -1.11
CA PRO A 34 13.33 35.55 -1.16
C PRO A 34 11.99 35.61 -0.42
N VAL A 35 10.90 35.41 -1.17
CA VAL A 35 9.56 35.26 -0.58
C VAL A 35 9.51 33.94 0.18
N PRO A 36 9.20 33.92 1.49
CA PRO A 36 9.13 32.69 2.26
C PRO A 36 7.97 31.83 1.75
N ILE A 37 8.30 30.69 1.13
CA ILE A 37 7.32 29.69 0.72
C ILE A 37 6.94 28.91 1.99
N PRO A 38 5.66 28.91 2.43
CA PRO A 38 5.26 28.10 3.56
C PRO A 38 5.55 26.61 3.28
N PRO A 39 5.94 25.81 4.29
CA PRO A 39 6.19 24.39 4.08
C PRO A 39 4.94 23.68 3.54
N PRO A 40 5.10 22.61 2.74
CA PRO A 40 3.97 21.83 2.25
C PRO A 40 3.18 21.24 3.44
N PRO A 41 1.84 21.16 3.35
CA PRO A 41 1.05 20.46 4.35
C PRO A 41 1.53 19.01 4.41
N ARG A 42 1.87 18.54 5.62
CA ARG A 42 2.23 17.15 5.84
C ARG A 42 0.95 16.31 5.78
N HIS A 43 0.77 15.56 4.71
CA HIS A 43 -0.30 14.57 4.63
C HIS A 43 0.18 13.24 5.21
N SER A 44 -0.58 12.70 6.18
CA SER A 44 -0.32 11.37 6.71
C SER A 44 -0.88 10.32 5.76
N HIS A 45 -0.05 9.36 5.35
CA HIS A 45 -0.45 8.19 4.58
C HIS A 45 -0.74 6.97 5.48
N ALA A 46 -0.86 7.17 6.80
CA ALA A 46 -1.06 6.08 7.76
C ALA A 46 -2.27 5.20 7.41
N TRP A 47 -3.39 5.82 7.01
CA TRP A 47 -4.59 5.09 6.60
C TRP A 47 -4.40 4.27 5.31
N ALA A 48 -3.63 4.78 4.35
CA ALA A 48 -3.32 4.03 3.14
C ALA A 48 -2.46 2.80 3.47
N TYR A 49 -1.45 2.96 4.31
CA TYR A 49 -0.62 1.82 4.76
C TYR A 49 -1.39 0.82 5.62
N ALA A 50 -2.27 1.29 6.50
CA ALA A 50 -3.13 0.42 7.29
C ALA A 50 -4.06 -0.41 6.40
N ALA A 51 -4.69 0.21 5.39
CA ALA A 51 -5.53 -0.49 4.43
C ALA A 51 -4.73 -1.52 3.62
N LEU A 52 -3.54 -1.15 3.14
CA LEU A 52 -2.68 -2.07 2.39
C LEU A 52 -2.22 -3.25 3.24
N ALA A 53 -1.79 -3.00 4.48
CA ALA A 53 -1.34 -4.04 5.40
C ALA A 53 -2.48 -4.98 5.79
N ALA A 54 -3.66 -4.44 6.10
CA ALA A 54 -4.85 -5.23 6.40
C ALA A 54 -5.27 -6.08 5.19
N GLY A 55 -5.30 -5.48 3.99
CA GLY A 55 -5.64 -6.17 2.75
C GLY A 55 -4.69 -7.32 2.44
N ALA A 56 -3.37 -7.07 2.50
CA ALA A 56 -2.35 -8.10 2.33
C ALA A 56 -2.48 -9.22 3.38
N GLY A 57 -2.78 -8.88 4.63
CA GLY A 57 -3.00 -9.85 5.70
C GLY A 57 -4.21 -10.74 5.44
N LEU A 58 -5.33 -10.16 4.98
CA LEU A 58 -6.55 -10.89 4.63
C LEU A 58 -6.34 -11.85 3.45
N VAL A 59 -5.66 -11.38 2.39
CA VAL A 59 -5.29 -12.23 1.26
C VAL A 59 -4.36 -13.36 1.70
N ALA A 60 -3.35 -13.08 2.54
CA ALA A 60 -2.47 -14.12 3.06
C ALA A 60 -3.22 -15.13 3.95
N ALA A 61 -4.21 -14.68 4.72
CA ALA A 61 -5.03 -15.53 5.58
C ALA A 61 -6.04 -16.41 4.82
N SER A 62 -6.42 -16.06 3.58
CA SER A 62 -7.32 -16.90 2.79
C SER A 62 -6.68 -18.24 2.42
N PHE A 63 -5.37 -18.28 2.15
CA PHE A 63 -4.66 -19.52 1.79
C PHE A 63 -4.75 -20.64 2.83
N PRO A 64 -4.41 -20.43 4.12
CA PRO A 64 -4.56 -21.49 5.12
C PRO A 64 -6.04 -21.88 5.35
N LEU A 65 -6.99 -20.96 5.19
CA LEU A 65 -8.43 -21.26 5.27
C LEU A 65 -8.86 -22.18 4.13
N THR A 66 -8.49 -21.86 2.89
CA THR A 66 -8.75 -22.73 1.72
C THR A 66 -8.07 -24.09 1.88
N ASN A 67 -6.85 -24.14 2.40
CA ASN A 67 -6.17 -25.41 2.64
C ASN A 67 -6.86 -26.26 3.71
N HIS A 68 -7.54 -25.65 4.69
CA HIS A 68 -8.36 -26.36 5.65
C HIS A 68 -9.68 -26.84 5.04
N ALA A 69 -10.33 -26.02 4.22
CA ALA A 69 -11.51 -26.41 3.44
C ALA A 69 -11.22 -27.62 2.54
N ASN A 70 -10.09 -27.59 1.82
CA ASN A 70 -9.69 -28.72 0.96
C ASN A 70 -9.46 -30.00 1.77
N ARG A 71 -8.82 -29.91 2.94
CA ARG A 71 -8.58 -31.09 3.79
C ARG A 71 -9.88 -31.69 4.35
N THR A 72 -10.83 -30.84 4.75
CA THR A 72 -12.14 -31.30 5.21
C THR A 72 -12.96 -31.91 4.07
N TYR A 73 -12.87 -31.33 2.87
CA TYR A 73 -13.50 -31.88 1.67
C TYR A 73 -12.93 -33.26 1.28
N GLU A 74 -11.60 -33.42 1.34
CA GLU A 74 -10.94 -34.71 1.11
C GLU A 74 -11.31 -35.77 2.16
N ALA A 75 -11.63 -35.35 3.39
CA ALA A 75 -12.13 -36.24 4.43
C ALA A 75 -13.59 -36.64 4.15
N TYR A 76 -14.44 -35.67 3.78
CA TYR A 76 -15.82 -35.89 3.37
C TYR A 76 -15.94 -36.93 2.25
N LEU A 77 -15.10 -36.86 1.22
CA LEU A 77 -15.12 -37.80 0.09
C LEU A 77 -14.78 -39.26 0.46
N ARG A 78 -14.11 -39.47 1.61
CA ARG A 78 -13.69 -40.79 2.09
C ARG A 78 -14.56 -41.31 3.23
N GLU A 79 -15.40 -40.46 3.79
CA GLU A 79 -16.23 -40.80 4.94
C GLU A 79 -17.44 -41.63 4.51
N THR A 80 -17.84 -42.57 5.36
CA THR A 80 -18.97 -43.49 5.10
C THR A 80 -20.07 -43.39 6.16
N ASP A 81 -19.76 -42.73 7.28
CA ASP A 81 -20.72 -42.45 8.34
C ASP A 81 -21.58 -41.21 7.98
N PRO A 82 -22.91 -41.36 7.80
CA PRO A 82 -23.79 -40.27 7.37
C PRO A 82 -23.80 -39.08 8.34
N ASP A 83 -23.74 -39.30 9.66
CA ASP A 83 -23.77 -38.19 10.63
C ASP A 83 -22.49 -37.35 10.55
N ARG A 84 -21.38 -37.96 10.12
CA ARG A 84 -20.08 -37.31 10.00
C ARG A 84 -19.88 -36.63 8.64
N ILE A 85 -20.53 -37.15 7.61
CA ILE A 85 -20.58 -36.55 6.27
C ILE A 85 -21.19 -35.14 6.34
N ASP A 86 -22.32 -34.98 7.04
CA ASP A 86 -22.99 -33.68 7.18
C ASP A 86 -22.11 -32.66 7.92
N GLN A 87 -21.46 -33.08 9.00
CA GLN A 87 -20.55 -32.21 9.76
C GLN A 87 -19.36 -31.75 8.93
N LEU A 88 -18.74 -32.67 8.17
CA LEU A 88 -17.61 -32.34 7.30
C LEU A 88 -18.03 -31.40 6.17
N TYR A 89 -19.21 -31.61 5.59
CA TYR A 89 -19.76 -30.72 4.56
C TYR A 89 -19.96 -29.30 5.09
N ASP A 90 -20.65 -29.14 6.23
CA ASP A 90 -20.88 -27.83 6.85
C ASP A 90 -19.57 -27.12 7.21
N GLU A 91 -18.59 -27.87 7.71
CA GLU A 91 -17.27 -27.33 8.02
C GLU A 91 -16.56 -26.84 6.75
N THR A 92 -16.54 -27.65 5.68
CA THR A 92 -15.95 -27.27 4.38
C THR A 92 -16.60 -26.00 3.84
N VAL A 93 -17.93 -25.93 3.79
CA VAL A 93 -18.68 -24.78 3.29
C VAL A 93 -18.36 -23.52 4.12
N ARG A 94 -18.28 -23.65 5.44
CA ARG A 94 -17.94 -22.52 6.32
C ARG A 94 -16.55 -21.98 6.03
N PHE A 95 -15.55 -22.84 5.91
CA PHE A 95 -14.17 -22.41 5.66
C PHE A 95 -13.97 -21.86 4.25
N ASP A 96 -14.69 -22.39 3.26
CA ASP A 96 -14.67 -21.86 1.90
C ASP A 96 -15.25 -20.44 1.84
N HIS A 97 -16.39 -20.20 2.48
CA HIS A 97 -16.97 -18.85 2.59
C HIS A 97 -16.07 -17.88 3.35
N LEU A 98 -15.42 -18.32 4.43
CA LEU A 98 -14.45 -17.49 5.16
C LEU A 98 -13.23 -17.16 4.28
N ALA A 99 -12.70 -18.13 3.53
CA ALA A 99 -11.58 -17.90 2.64
C ALA A 99 -11.96 -16.93 1.50
N GLY A 100 -13.11 -17.14 0.86
CA GLY A 100 -13.62 -16.28 -0.21
C GLY A 100 -13.89 -14.86 0.25
N SER A 101 -14.56 -14.69 1.40
CA SER A 101 -14.82 -13.36 1.98
C SER A 101 -13.53 -12.65 2.39
N ALA A 102 -12.56 -13.37 2.96
CA ALA A 102 -11.25 -12.82 3.29
C ALA A 102 -10.51 -12.33 2.04
N LEU A 103 -10.51 -13.12 0.96
CA LEU A 103 -9.87 -12.75 -0.30
C LEU A 103 -10.50 -11.49 -0.90
N ILE A 104 -11.83 -11.46 -1.05
CA ILE A 104 -12.55 -10.32 -1.63
C ILE A 104 -12.34 -9.06 -0.78
N THR A 105 -12.49 -9.17 0.54
CA THR A 105 -12.29 -8.03 1.45
C THR A 105 -10.85 -7.54 1.38
N GLY A 106 -9.89 -8.46 1.29
CA GLY A 106 -8.48 -8.15 1.15
C GLY A 106 -8.16 -7.37 -0.13
N GLU A 107 -8.71 -7.79 -1.27
CA GLU A 107 -8.57 -7.09 -2.55
C GLU A 107 -9.18 -5.68 -2.52
N VAL A 108 -10.38 -5.54 -1.94
CA VAL A 108 -11.04 -4.24 -1.78
C VAL A 108 -10.19 -3.29 -0.92
N LEU A 109 -9.60 -3.80 0.16
CA LEU A 109 -8.70 -3.02 1.02
C LEU A 109 -7.42 -2.60 0.30
N LEU A 110 -6.84 -3.49 -0.50
CA LEU A 110 -5.68 -3.15 -1.33
C LEU A 110 -6.02 -2.06 -2.34
N ALA A 111 -7.15 -2.20 -3.05
CA ALA A 111 -7.64 -1.20 -4.00
C ALA A 111 -7.90 0.15 -3.31
N ALA A 112 -8.55 0.14 -2.15
CA ALA A 112 -8.80 1.34 -1.35
C ALA A 112 -7.50 1.99 -0.85
N GLY A 113 -6.53 1.19 -0.40
CA GLY A 113 -5.22 1.68 0.03
C GLY A 113 -4.44 2.33 -1.10
N LEU A 114 -4.43 1.73 -2.29
CA LEU A 114 -3.84 2.31 -3.50
C LEU A 114 -4.55 3.60 -3.93
N TYR A 115 -5.88 3.60 -3.89
CA TYR A 115 -6.69 4.78 -4.19
C TYR A 115 -6.35 5.94 -3.25
N LEU A 116 -6.31 5.69 -1.94
CA LEU A 116 -5.95 6.69 -0.94
C LEU A 116 -4.50 7.16 -1.05
N ARG A 117 -3.59 6.30 -1.52
CA ARG A 117 -2.17 6.63 -1.65
C ARG A 117 -1.85 7.46 -2.89
N PHE A 118 -2.47 7.14 -4.01
CA PHE A 118 -2.04 7.62 -5.33
C PHE A 118 -3.12 8.38 -6.11
N ILE A 119 -4.40 8.02 -5.94
CA ILE A 119 -5.48 8.57 -6.78
C ILE A 119 -6.17 9.74 -6.10
N ARG A 120 -6.28 9.72 -4.76
CA ARG A 120 -6.83 10.84 -4.00
C ARG A 120 -5.84 12.01 -4.07
N ALA A 121 -6.10 12.93 -5.00
CA ALA A 121 -5.29 14.12 -5.19
C ALA A 121 -5.15 14.89 -3.87
N PRO A 122 -3.93 15.35 -3.51
CA PRO A 122 -3.79 16.36 -2.48
C PRO A 122 -4.62 17.59 -2.88
N ALA A 123 -5.22 18.25 -1.89
CA ALA A 123 -6.16 19.37 -2.05
C ALA A 123 -5.69 20.41 -3.10
N PRO A 124 -6.63 21.10 -3.79
CA PRO A 124 -6.33 21.92 -4.97
C PRO A 124 -5.14 22.85 -4.75
N SER A 125 -4.26 22.86 -5.74
CA SER A 125 -3.15 23.80 -5.91
C SER A 125 -3.62 25.22 -5.63
N ARG A 126 -3.30 25.74 -4.45
CA ARG A 126 -3.58 27.14 -4.14
C ARG A 126 -2.61 27.99 -4.94
N VAL A 127 -3.11 28.63 -5.99
CA VAL A 127 -2.41 29.71 -6.68
C VAL A 127 -2.39 30.91 -5.75
N LEU A 128 -1.22 31.26 -5.23
CA LEU A 128 -1.05 32.50 -4.49
C LEU A 128 -0.53 33.56 -5.47
N LEU A 129 -1.35 34.57 -5.74
CA LEU A 129 -0.96 35.74 -6.50
C LEU A 129 -0.76 36.90 -5.52
N THR A 130 0.48 37.36 -5.38
CA THR A 130 0.77 38.56 -4.57
C THR A 130 1.03 39.72 -5.52
N LEU A 131 0.12 40.69 -5.53
CA LEU A 131 0.20 41.92 -6.32
C LEU A 131 0.64 43.08 -5.42
N THR A 132 1.77 43.70 -5.74
CA THR A 132 2.23 44.97 -5.15
C THR A 132 2.31 46.03 -6.26
N PRO A 133 2.23 47.35 -5.98
CA PRO A 133 2.08 48.42 -6.99
C PRO A 133 3.16 48.52 -8.08
N SER A 134 4.17 47.66 -8.04
CA SER A 134 5.25 47.54 -9.03
C SER A 134 5.77 46.10 -9.18
N ARG A 135 5.07 45.08 -8.64
CA ARG A 135 5.55 43.68 -8.59
C ARG A 135 4.39 42.67 -8.71
N CYS A 136 4.57 41.68 -9.57
CA CYS A 136 3.73 40.47 -9.64
C CYS A 136 4.57 39.25 -9.21
N ALA A 137 4.14 38.53 -8.17
CA ALA A 137 4.69 37.22 -7.85
C ALA A 137 3.58 36.16 -8.00
N LEU A 138 3.85 35.14 -8.82
CA LEU A 138 2.96 34.00 -9.04
C LEU A 138 3.62 32.75 -8.44
N ALA A 139 3.05 32.24 -7.35
CA ALA A 139 3.47 30.98 -6.77
C ALA A 139 2.51 29.86 -7.21
N LEU A 140 2.99 28.98 -8.10
CA LEU A 140 2.32 27.76 -8.50
C LEU A 140 2.77 26.62 -7.59
N ARG A 141 1.81 25.91 -6.99
CA ARG A 141 2.04 24.67 -6.21
C ARG A 141 1.43 23.51 -6.99
N PHE A 142 2.23 22.50 -7.34
CA PHE A 142 1.78 21.25 -7.95
C PHE A 142 1.96 20.09 -6.97
#